data_AF-A0A8H6SQ79-F1
#
_entry.id   AF-A0A8H6SQ79-F1
#
_cell.length_a   1.000
_cell.length_b   1.000
_cell.length_c   1.000
_cell.angle_alpha   90.00
_cell.angle_beta   90.00
_cell.angle_gamma   90.00
#
_symmetry.space_group_name_H-M   'P 1'
#
loop_
_entity.id
_entity.type
_entity.pdbx_description
1 polymer ?
#
loop_
_entity_poly.entity_id
_entity_poly.type
_entity_poly.pdbx_seq_one_letter_code
_entity_poly.pdbx_strand_id
1 'polypeptide(L)'
;MIQATGCHPMSLRTLLNEMEQREAPDDSLILEPYTYIASNAGKNFPRAPHRGVQRVAASPGDDTRGYQEHNQHPAHRELDARVRGSTTSRTTSQLRRGQPVAHKIYGVPQTINAANYMYFLAFQELTRIETPPEGGLKPLYDILTSELVHLHRGQGLEILWRDSLQCPTEEEYISMVNNKTGGLLRIGIRLMMACATTNRGVDYIALTNMIGITFQIRDDLLNLQNSVYEVNKGFAEDLTEGKFSFPIIHSIRSNFDNRQVLNVLSQRPTTPTLKTHAISYMKTHTRSFEYTNRVLDQFQSEIIGELERLGGNESLRKLVDQFHAMARLPN
;
A
#
# COMPACT_ATOMS: atom_id res chain seq x y z
N MET A 1 -17.15 8.33 18.06
CA MET A 1 -17.62 6.94 18.27
C MET A 1 -18.48 6.55 17.07
N ILE A 2 -17.89 6.01 15.98
CA ILE A 2 -18.69 5.43 14.89
C ILE A 2 -19.37 4.17 15.42
N GLN A 3 -20.66 4.27 15.75
CA GLN A 3 -21.50 3.11 16.02
C GLN A 3 -22.27 2.76 14.75
N ALA A 4 -21.87 1.67 14.09
CA ALA A 4 -22.72 0.94 13.17
C ALA A 4 -23.40 -0.17 14.00
N THR A 5 -24.54 0.14 14.61
CA THR A 5 -25.37 -0.87 15.27
C THR A 5 -26.28 -1.50 14.23
N GLY A 6 -26.17 -2.82 14.01
CA GLY A 6 -27.18 -3.57 13.28
C GLY A 6 -26.78 -4.86 12.56
N CYS A 7 -25.51 -5.24 12.50
CA CYS A 7 -25.10 -6.45 11.76
C CYS A 7 -24.71 -7.56 12.75
N HIS A 8 -25.53 -8.60 12.88
CA HIS A 8 -25.14 -9.83 13.61
C HIS A 8 -24.13 -10.59 12.73
N PRO A 9 -22.86 -10.74 13.14
CA PRO A 9 -21.83 -11.29 12.28
C PRO A 9 -21.86 -12.82 12.31
N MET A 10 -21.97 -13.43 11.13
CA MET A 10 -21.59 -14.83 10.96
C MET A 10 -20.07 -14.99 11.10
N SER A 11 -19.63 -16.05 11.78
CA SER A 11 -18.21 -16.32 11.99
C SER A 11 -17.50 -16.61 10.67
N LEU A 12 -16.22 -16.25 10.55
CA LEU A 12 -15.37 -16.47 9.37
C LEU A 12 -15.25 -17.96 8.98
N ARG A 13 -15.46 -18.86 9.96
CA ARG A 13 -15.51 -20.31 9.76
C ARG A 13 -16.84 -20.77 9.18
N THR A 14 -17.93 -20.09 9.56
CA THR A 14 -19.26 -20.28 8.97
C THR A 14 -19.29 -19.77 7.53
N LEU A 15 -18.61 -18.66 7.24
CA LEU A 15 -18.47 -18.09 5.90
C LEU A 15 -17.63 -18.96 4.96
N LEU A 16 -16.52 -19.57 5.42
CA LEU A 16 -15.77 -20.55 4.63
C LEU A 16 -16.62 -21.80 4.32
N ASN A 17 -17.41 -22.26 5.29
CA ASN A 17 -18.33 -23.40 5.08
C ASN A 17 -19.52 -23.07 4.16
N GLU A 18 -20.03 -21.84 4.19
CA GLU A 18 -21.11 -21.42 3.28
C GLU A 18 -20.60 -21.10 1.86
N MET A 19 -19.33 -20.71 1.73
CA MET A 19 -18.65 -20.55 0.44
C MET A 19 -18.31 -21.91 -0.20
N GLU A 20 -17.86 -22.91 0.58
CA GLU A 20 -17.76 -24.31 0.13
C GLU A 20 -19.09 -24.84 -0.44
N GLN A 21 -20.23 -24.32 0.03
CA GLN A 21 -21.55 -24.75 -0.44
C GLN A 21 -22.06 -24.02 -1.70
N ARG A 22 -21.34 -23.02 -2.23
CA ARG A 22 -21.75 -22.24 -3.42
C ARG A 22 -20.68 -22.07 -4.49
N GLU A 23 -19.55 -22.78 -4.40
CA GLU A 23 -18.52 -22.73 -5.44
C GLU A 23 -18.95 -23.55 -6.67
N ALA A 24 -18.82 -22.95 -7.85
CA ALA A 24 -18.51 -23.76 -9.02
C ALA A 24 -17.20 -24.50 -8.69
N PRO A 25 -17.11 -25.83 -8.85
CA PRO A 25 -16.02 -26.63 -8.28
C PRO A 25 -14.59 -26.22 -8.70
N ASP A 26 -14.45 -25.36 -9.71
CA ASP A 26 -13.18 -24.88 -10.25
C ASP A 26 -12.73 -23.51 -9.69
N ASP A 27 -13.54 -22.81 -8.89
CA ASP A 27 -13.22 -21.46 -8.38
C ASP A 27 -11.99 -21.46 -7.45
N SER A 28 -11.85 -22.52 -6.65
CA SER A 28 -10.67 -22.75 -5.80
C SER A 28 -9.37 -22.91 -6.62
N LEU A 29 -9.46 -23.50 -7.82
CA LEU A 29 -8.31 -23.72 -8.71
C LEU A 29 -7.87 -22.41 -9.38
N ILE A 30 -8.81 -21.58 -9.85
CA ILE A 30 -8.49 -20.29 -10.48
C ILE A 30 -7.97 -19.26 -9.48
N LEU A 31 -8.27 -19.43 -8.18
CA LEU A 31 -7.84 -18.57 -7.09
C LEU A 31 -6.53 -19.01 -6.42
N GLU A 32 -5.96 -20.15 -6.80
CA GLU A 32 -4.74 -20.68 -6.17
C GLU A 32 -3.57 -19.66 -6.13
N PRO A 33 -3.28 -18.89 -7.20
CA PRO A 33 -2.24 -17.86 -7.16
C PRO A 33 -2.51 -16.78 -6.12
N TYR A 34 -3.79 -16.43 -5.91
CA TYR A 34 -4.21 -15.46 -4.90
C TYR A 34 -4.08 -16.04 -3.49
N THR A 35 -4.55 -17.26 -3.27
CA THR A 35 -4.45 -17.96 -1.97
C THR A 35 -2.98 -18.11 -1.54
N TYR A 36 -2.07 -18.37 -2.48
CA TYR A 36 -0.63 -18.38 -2.23
C TYR A 36 -0.09 -17.02 -1.74
N ILE A 37 -0.52 -15.92 -2.36
CA ILE A 37 -0.10 -14.58 -1.93
C ILE A 37 -0.66 -14.25 -0.54
N ALA A 38 -1.92 -14.63 -0.28
CA ALA A 38 -2.62 -14.38 0.96
C ALA A 38 -2.04 -15.18 2.14
N SER A 39 -1.67 -16.45 1.94
CA SER A 39 -1.05 -17.29 2.96
C SER A 39 0.34 -16.79 3.37
N ASN A 40 1.06 -16.15 2.44
CA ASN A 40 2.35 -15.52 2.65
C ASN A 40 2.25 -14.06 3.15
N ALA A 41 1.11 -13.67 3.74
CA ALA A 41 0.93 -12.38 4.39
C ALA A 41 1.81 -12.25 5.64
N GLY A 42 3.02 -11.73 5.44
CA GLY A 42 4.07 -11.58 6.45
C GLY A 42 3.55 -11.18 7.83
N LYS A 43 3.90 -11.98 8.84
CA LYS A 43 3.53 -11.78 10.25
C LYS A 43 4.11 -10.47 10.86
N ASN A 44 5.10 -9.85 10.20
CA ASN A 44 5.93 -8.77 10.76
C ASN A 44 5.93 -7.45 9.97
N PHE A 45 5.20 -7.32 8.86
CA PHE A 45 5.04 -6.01 8.21
C PHE A 45 3.79 -5.33 8.77
N PRO A 46 3.83 -4.05 9.17
CA PRO A 46 2.78 -3.54 10.05
C PRO A 46 1.42 -3.61 9.34
N ARG A 47 0.53 -4.46 9.87
CA ARG A 47 -0.93 -4.48 9.66
C ARG A 47 -1.59 -3.17 10.16
N ALA A 48 -0.82 -2.10 10.17
CA ALA A 48 -0.89 -0.98 11.07
C ALA A 48 -1.60 0.23 10.44
N PRO A 49 -1.39 0.64 9.17
CA PRO A 49 -2.06 1.83 8.63
C PRO A 49 -3.57 1.67 8.72
N HIS A 50 -4.05 0.46 8.43
CA HIS A 50 -5.47 0.11 8.47
C HIS A 50 -6.05 0.01 9.89
N ARG A 51 -5.33 -0.60 10.84
CA ARG A 51 -5.77 -0.65 12.25
C ARG A 51 -5.71 0.72 12.92
N GLY A 52 -4.72 1.54 12.56
CA GLY A 52 -4.57 2.91 13.05
C GLY A 52 -5.73 3.77 12.56
N VAL A 53 -6.04 3.74 11.26
CA VAL A 53 -7.13 4.53 10.70
C VAL A 53 -8.52 3.99 11.08
N GLN A 54 -8.69 2.67 11.24
CA GLN A 54 -9.89 2.10 11.90
C GLN A 54 -10.04 2.54 13.36
N ARG A 55 -8.94 2.87 14.04
CA ARG A 55 -8.96 3.46 15.39
C ARG A 55 -9.10 4.98 15.40
N VAL A 56 -8.80 5.70 14.30
CA VAL A 56 -9.11 7.15 14.14
C VAL A 56 -10.60 7.42 14.28
N ALA A 57 -11.43 6.50 13.82
CA ALA A 57 -12.87 6.53 13.96
C ALA A 57 -13.39 6.32 15.41
N ALA A 58 -12.54 5.89 16.35
CA ALA A 58 -12.91 5.61 17.73
C ALA A 58 -12.31 6.65 18.69
N SER A 59 -13.17 7.28 19.50
CA SER A 59 -12.79 8.29 20.49
C SER A 59 -12.15 7.66 21.74
N PRO A 60 -11.34 8.41 22.52
CA PRO A 60 -10.77 7.93 23.77
C PRO A 60 -11.82 8.01 24.89
N GLY A 61 -12.23 6.87 25.44
CA GLY A 61 -13.13 6.84 26.60
C GLY A 61 -13.86 5.53 26.88
N ASP A 62 -14.06 4.66 25.89
CA ASP A 62 -14.91 3.47 26.07
C ASP A 62 -14.13 2.15 26.20
N ASP A 63 -14.65 1.29 27.08
CA ASP A 63 -14.10 -0.01 27.47
C ASP A 63 -13.69 -0.86 26.26
N THR A 64 -12.39 -1.06 26.15
CA THR A 64 -11.69 -1.71 25.03
C THR A 64 -12.04 -3.20 24.79
N ARG A 65 -12.93 -3.79 25.59
CA ARG A 65 -13.33 -5.21 25.47
C ARG A 65 -14.42 -5.45 24.44
N GLY A 66 -15.43 -4.56 24.31
CA GLY A 66 -16.51 -4.71 23.31
C GLY A 66 -16.08 -4.36 21.87
N TYR A 67 -15.02 -3.56 21.72
CA TYR A 67 -14.51 -3.13 20.40
C TYR A 67 -13.70 -4.19 19.65
N GLN A 68 -13.20 -5.21 20.35
CA GLN A 68 -12.46 -6.31 19.72
C GLN A 68 -13.38 -7.25 18.92
N GLU A 69 -14.67 -7.30 19.26
CA GLU A 69 -15.63 -8.23 18.65
C GLU A 69 -16.45 -7.59 17.50
N HIS A 70 -16.73 -6.28 17.54
CA HIS A 70 -17.68 -5.64 16.62
C HIS A 70 -17.07 -4.99 15.36
N ASN A 71 -15.75 -4.74 15.33
CA ASN A 71 -15.10 -4.00 14.22
C ASN A 71 -14.20 -4.88 13.33
N GLN A 72 -14.49 -6.19 13.29
CA GLN A 72 -13.79 -7.15 12.45
C GLN A 72 -14.49 -7.37 11.10
N HIS A 73 -14.97 -6.33 10.42
CA HIS A 73 -15.56 -6.54 9.09
C HIS A 73 -14.47 -7.08 8.11
N PRO A 74 -14.59 -8.33 7.61
CA PRO A 74 -13.53 -8.99 6.85
C PRO A 74 -13.32 -8.37 5.46
N ALA A 75 -14.35 -7.74 4.89
CA ALA A 75 -14.35 -7.15 3.55
C ALA A 75 -13.23 -6.11 3.30
N HIS A 76 -12.94 -5.23 4.27
CA HIS A 76 -11.87 -4.22 4.14
C HIS A 76 -10.46 -4.83 4.23
N ARG A 77 -10.29 -5.87 5.06
CA ARG A 77 -9.01 -6.58 5.23
C ARG A 77 -8.66 -7.39 3.98
N GLU A 78 -9.68 -7.93 3.32
CA GLU A 78 -9.52 -8.66 2.08
C GLU A 78 -9.30 -7.74 0.88
N LEU A 79 -10.06 -6.66 0.72
CA LEU A 79 -9.90 -5.75 -0.43
C LEU A 79 -8.45 -5.26 -0.62
N ASP A 80 -7.77 -4.96 0.49
CA ASP A 80 -6.40 -4.48 0.51
C ASP A 80 -5.35 -5.60 0.26
N ALA A 81 -5.62 -6.84 0.65
CA ALA A 81 -4.81 -8.00 0.25
C ALA A 81 -5.05 -8.38 -1.23
N ARG A 82 -6.32 -8.27 -1.68
CA ARG A 82 -6.84 -8.54 -3.03
C ARG A 82 -6.24 -7.60 -4.07
N VAL A 83 -6.11 -6.31 -3.78
CA VAL A 83 -5.53 -5.32 -4.72
C VAL A 83 -4.00 -5.30 -4.69
N ARG A 84 -3.33 -5.60 -3.58
CA ARG A 84 -1.86 -5.69 -3.55
C ARG A 84 -1.30 -6.92 -4.28
N GLY A 85 -2.12 -7.97 -4.47
CA GLY A 85 -1.75 -9.13 -5.26
C GLY A 85 -1.64 -8.86 -6.76
N SER A 86 -2.34 -7.83 -7.28
CA SER A 86 -2.34 -7.53 -8.72
C SER A 86 -1.09 -6.78 -9.20
N THR A 87 -0.38 -6.09 -8.30
CA THR A 87 0.79 -5.27 -8.64
C THR A 87 2.09 -6.08 -8.80
N THR A 88 2.11 -7.36 -8.41
CA THR A 88 3.31 -8.21 -8.45
C THR A 88 3.49 -8.99 -9.76
N SER A 89 2.54 -8.92 -10.69
CA SER A 89 2.61 -9.68 -11.95
C SER A 89 3.50 -9.04 -13.03
N ARG A 90 3.82 -7.74 -12.91
CA ARG A 90 4.59 -6.96 -13.92
C ARG A 90 5.93 -6.42 -13.40
N THR A 91 6.32 -6.76 -12.18
CA THR A 91 7.63 -6.41 -11.64
C THR A 91 8.57 -7.62 -11.79
N THR A 92 9.84 -7.38 -12.12
CA THR A 92 10.88 -8.42 -12.21
C THR A 92 11.32 -8.97 -10.85
N SER A 93 10.57 -8.63 -9.79
CA SER A 93 10.79 -9.02 -8.41
C SER A 93 10.88 -10.55 -8.30
N GLN A 94 11.98 -11.07 -7.79
CA GLN A 94 12.13 -12.52 -7.61
C GLN A 94 11.38 -13.01 -6.38
N LEU A 95 11.37 -12.19 -5.32
CA LEU A 95 10.81 -12.53 -4.03
C LEU A 95 9.76 -11.52 -3.58
N ARG A 96 8.83 -11.98 -2.75
CA ARG A 96 7.91 -11.17 -1.97
C ARG A 96 7.81 -11.77 -0.58
N ARG A 97 8.27 -11.02 0.44
CA ARG A 97 8.27 -11.46 1.85
C ARG A 97 9.08 -12.76 2.06
N GLY A 98 10.20 -12.88 1.36
CA GLY A 98 11.10 -14.03 1.42
C GLY A 98 10.61 -15.28 0.71
N GLN A 99 9.47 -15.20 0.02
CA GLN A 99 8.90 -16.29 -0.77
C GLN A 99 8.94 -15.95 -2.27
N PRO A 100 9.03 -16.93 -3.18
CA PRO A 100 8.91 -16.69 -4.61
C PRO A 100 7.62 -15.93 -4.97
N VAL A 101 7.67 -15.07 -5.97
CA VAL A 101 6.46 -14.40 -6.47
C VAL A 101 5.53 -15.41 -7.17
N ALA A 102 4.21 -15.23 -7.03
CA ALA A 102 3.20 -16.17 -7.54
C ALA A 102 3.35 -16.48 -9.04
N HIS A 103 3.69 -15.48 -9.86
CA HIS A 103 3.85 -15.67 -11.31
C HIS A 103 5.05 -16.55 -11.69
N LYS A 104 6.00 -16.79 -10.78
CA LYS A 104 7.09 -17.76 -10.97
C LYS A 104 6.67 -19.19 -10.66
N ILE A 105 5.62 -19.37 -9.87
CA ILE A 105 5.06 -20.68 -9.49
C ILE A 105 3.96 -21.09 -10.47
N TYR A 106 2.97 -20.21 -10.65
CA TYR A 106 1.73 -20.48 -11.41
C TYR A 106 1.77 -19.94 -12.84
N GLY A 107 2.83 -19.22 -13.20
CA GLY A 107 2.94 -18.53 -14.48
C GLY A 107 2.20 -17.19 -14.52
N VAL A 108 2.62 -16.36 -15.46
CA VAL A 108 2.07 -15.01 -15.68
C VAL A 108 0.58 -15.05 -16.04
N PRO A 109 0.09 -15.90 -16.97
CA PRO A 109 -1.33 -15.87 -17.37
C PRO A 109 -2.29 -16.17 -16.21
N GLN A 110 -2.01 -17.21 -15.42
CA GLN A 110 -2.86 -17.58 -14.29
C GLN A 110 -2.85 -16.51 -13.20
N THR A 111 -1.68 -15.95 -12.90
CA THR A 111 -1.55 -14.89 -11.88
C THR A 111 -2.30 -13.63 -12.27
N ILE A 112 -2.24 -13.23 -13.55
CA ILE A 112 -3.02 -12.08 -14.06
C ILE A 112 -4.52 -12.37 -14.01
N ASN A 113 -4.94 -13.57 -14.41
CA ASN A 113 -6.35 -13.95 -14.37
C ASN A 113 -6.90 -13.91 -12.94
N ALA A 114 -6.20 -14.55 -11.99
CA ALA A 114 -6.59 -14.55 -10.58
C ALA A 114 -6.68 -13.14 -10.01
N ALA A 115 -5.68 -12.28 -10.30
CA ALA A 115 -5.69 -10.89 -9.87
C ALA A 115 -6.87 -10.09 -10.44
N ASN A 116 -7.18 -10.27 -11.72
CA ASN A 116 -8.32 -9.61 -12.37
C ASN A 116 -9.65 -10.13 -11.82
N TYR A 117 -9.77 -11.43 -11.56
CA TYR A 117 -10.95 -12.02 -10.93
C TYR A 117 -11.21 -11.40 -9.55
N MET A 118 -10.16 -11.17 -8.75
CA MET A 118 -10.28 -10.49 -7.45
C MET A 118 -10.82 -9.06 -7.55
N TYR A 119 -10.57 -8.34 -8.65
CA TYR A 119 -11.20 -7.02 -8.85
C TYR A 119 -12.72 -7.15 -8.93
N PHE A 120 -13.25 -8.10 -9.71
CA PHE A 120 -14.69 -8.28 -9.83
C PHE A 120 -15.34 -8.79 -8.54
N LEU A 121 -14.66 -9.67 -7.80
CA LEU A 121 -15.13 -10.06 -6.47
C LEU A 121 -15.22 -8.87 -5.52
N ALA A 122 -14.27 -7.92 -5.57
CA ALA A 122 -14.36 -6.69 -4.80
C ALA A 122 -15.60 -5.85 -5.13
N PHE A 123 -15.98 -5.76 -6.41
CA PHE A 123 -17.23 -5.11 -6.82
C PHE A 123 -18.47 -5.86 -6.31
N GLN A 124 -18.43 -7.19 -6.29
CA GLN A 124 -19.52 -8.01 -5.75
C GLN A 124 -19.68 -7.84 -4.24
N GLU A 125 -18.59 -7.66 -3.47
CA GLU A 125 -18.69 -7.42 -2.02
C GLU A 125 -19.50 -6.16 -1.69
N LEU A 126 -19.51 -5.14 -2.56
CA LEU A 126 -20.32 -3.95 -2.33
C LEU A 126 -21.82 -4.26 -2.30
N THR A 127 -22.30 -5.29 -3.01
CA THR A 127 -23.73 -5.66 -2.98
C THR A 127 -24.17 -6.28 -1.66
N ARG A 128 -23.23 -6.66 -0.80
CA ARG A 128 -23.51 -7.26 0.52
C ARG A 128 -23.71 -6.22 1.62
N ILE A 129 -23.57 -4.93 1.30
CA ILE A 129 -23.79 -3.84 2.26
C ILE A 129 -25.29 -3.68 2.48
N GLU A 130 -25.77 -4.10 3.65
CA GLU A 130 -27.19 -4.10 4.03
C GLU A 130 -27.77 -2.69 4.18
N THR A 131 -26.94 -1.73 4.63
CA THR A 131 -27.31 -0.34 4.87
C THR A 131 -26.48 0.61 3.99
N PRO A 132 -26.80 0.70 2.69
CA PRO A 132 -26.07 1.57 1.78
C PRO A 132 -26.30 3.06 2.12
N PRO A 133 -25.37 3.94 1.72
CA PRO A 133 -25.53 5.38 1.89
C PRO A 133 -26.71 5.94 1.08
N GLU A 134 -27.01 7.22 1.28
CA GLU A 134 -27.95 7.94 0.42
C GLU A 134 -27.53 7.82 -1.07
N GLY A 135 -28.48 7.45 -1.94
CA GLY A 135 -28.19 7.08 -3.32
C GLY A 135 -27.89 5.59 -3.55
N GLY A 136 -28.00 4.75 -2.52
CA GLY A 136 -27.88 3.29 -2.61
C GLY A 136 -26.44 2.84 -2.84
N LEU A 137 -26.24 1.80 -3.66
CA LEU A 137 -24.90 1.26 -3.94
C LEU A 137 -24.09 2.12 -4.92
N LYS A 138 -24.74 3.02 -5.67
CA LYS A 138 -24.08 3.79 -6.73
C LYS A 138 -22.89 4.62 -6.22
N PRO A 139 -22.97 5.39 -5.12
CA PRO A 139 -21.83 6.15 -4.61
C PRO A 139 -20.63 5.26 -4.23
N LEU A 140 -20.89 4.05 -3.74
CA LEU A 140 -19.84 3.10 -3.38
C LEU A 140 -19.12 2.55 -4.62
N TYR A 141 -19.88 2.25 -5.68
CA TYR A 141 -19.33 1.89 -6.98
C TYR A 141 -18.51 3.02 -7.60
N ASP A 142 -19.00 4.27 -7.52
CA ASP A 142 -18.29 5.44 -8.03
C ASP A 142 -16.96 5.65 -7.27
N ILE A 143 -16.95 5.49 -5.94
CA ILE A 143 -15.73 5.55 -5.11
C ILE A 143 -14.75 4.46 -5.56
N LEU A 144 -15.18 3.19 -5.59
CA LEU A 144 -14.30 2.08 -5.94
C LEU A 144 -13.72 2.25 -7.35
N THR A 145 -14.56 2.58 -8.32
CA THR A 145 -14.16 2.76 -9.72
C THR A 145 -13.19 3.93 -9.87
N SER A 146 -13.50 5.10 -9.29
CA SER A 146 -12.65 6.29 -9.40
C SER A 146 -11.27 6.07 -8.80
N GLU A 147 -11.18 5.44 -7.63
CA GLU A 147 -9.88 5.16 -7.01
C GLU A 147 -9.10 4.03 -7.68
N LEU A 148 -9.77 3.02 -8.26
CA LEU A 148 -9.09 2.03 -9.10
C LEU A 148 -8.50 2.68 -10.36
N VAL A 149 -9.19 3.65 -10.97
CA VAL A 149 -8.65 4.44 -12.08
C VAL A 149 -7.43 5.25 -11.64
N HIS A 150 -7.47 5.92 -10.48
CA HIS A 150 -6.31 6.62 -9.93
C HIS A 150 -5.14 5.67 -9.68
N LEU A 151 -5.39 4.51 -9.08
CA LEU A 151 -4.37 3.50 -8.83
C LEU A 151 -3.65 3.10 -10.13
N HIS A 152 -4.42 2.81 -11.19
CA HIS A 152 -3.85 2.43 -12.49
C HIS A 152 -3.14 3.59 -13.19
N ARG A 153 -3.61 4.83 -13.04
CA ARG A 153 -2.90 6.02 -13.55
C ARG A 153 -1.53 6.17 -12.90
N GLY A 154 -1.47 6.09 -11.57
CA GLY A 154 -0.20 6.16 -10.84
C GLY A 154 0.75 5.03 -11.22
N GLN A 155 0.25 3.79 -11.25
CA GLN A 155 1.06 2.63 -11.65
C GLN A 155 1.53 2.73 -13.11
N GLY A 156 0.69 3.27 -14.00
CA GLY A 156 1.03 3.48 -15.41
C GLY A 156 2.15 4.49 -15.60
N LEU A 157 2.12 5.61 -14.87
CA LEU A 157 3.19 6.61 -14.89
C LEU A 157 4.52 6.06 -14.38
N GLU A 158 4.51 5.33 -13.27
CA GLU A 158 5.72 4.68 -12.73
C GLU A 158 6.36 3.73 -13.77
N ILE A 159 5.54 2.89 -14.42
CA ILE A 159 5.99 1.97 -15.47
C ILE A 159 6.52 2.75 -16.68
N LEU A 160 5.80 3.77 -17.12
CA LEU A 160 6.18 4.60 -18.27
C LEU A 160 7.55 5.24 -18.03
N TRP A 161 7.76 5.88 -16.89
CA TRP A 161 9.03 6.52 -16.54
C TRP A 161 10.17 5.49 -16.52
N ARG A 162 9.97 4.38 -15.80
CA ARG A 162 10.93 3.26 -15.73
C ARG A 162 11.33 2.74 -17.11
N ASP A 163 10.37 2.47 -17.98
CA ASP A 163 10.62 1.80 -19.26
C ASP A 163 11.06 2.77 -20.37
N SER A 164 10.74 4.06 -20.24
CA SER A 164 11.24 5.13 -21.13
C SER A 164 12.53 5.79 -20.64
N LEU A 165 13.01 5.44 -19.45
CA LEU A 165 14.14 6.07 -18.76
C LEU A 165 13.98 7.59 -18.55
N GLN A 166 12.73 8.05 -18.41
CA GLN A 166 12.42 9.44 -18.11
C GLN A 166 12.35 9.65 -16.60
N CYS A 167 13.38 10.29 -16.02
CA CYS A 167 13.40 10.61 -14.59
C CYS A 167 12.36 11.71 -14.27
N PRO A 168 11.35 11.45 -13.42
CA PRO A 168 10.34 12.45 -13.06
C PRO A 168 10.90 13.52 -12.13
N THR A 169 10.19 14.64 -11.96
CA THR A 169 10.43 15.56 -10.84
C THR A 169 9.92 14.98 -9.52
N GLU A 170 10.28 15.59 -8.40
CA GLU A 170 9.78 15.17 -7.09
C GLU A 170 8.27 15.40 -6.96
N GLU A 171 7.76 16.50 -7.50
CA GLU A 171 6.33 16.82 -7.53
C GLU A 171 5.54 15.81 -8.38
N GLU A 172 6.08 15.45 -9.55
CA GLU A 172 5.51 14.40 -10.40
C GLU A 172 5.48 13.05 -9.67
N TYR A 173 6.58 12.69 -9.00
CA TYR A 173 6.63 11.49 -8.17
C TYR A 173 5.58 11.50 -7.06
N ILE A 174 5.46 12.60 -6.29
CA ILE A 174 4.47 12.72 -5.21
C ILE A 174 3.05 12.56 -5.77
N SER A 175 2.75 13.20 -6.90
CA SER A 175 1.46 13.07 -7.58
C SER A 175 1.17 11.63 -8.04
N MET A 176 2.19 10.95 -8.59
CA MET A 176 2.09 9.54 -8.98
C MET A 176 1.82 8.65 -7.77
N VAL A 177 2.55 8.83 -6.67
CA VAL A 177 2.36 8.07 -5.43
C VAL A 177 0.98 8.31 -4.84
N ASN A 178 0.50 9.55 -4.87
CA ASN A 178 -0.83 9.88 -4.40
C ASN A 178 -1.91 9.17 -5.24
N ASN A 179 -1.70 9.00 -6.53
CA ASN A 179 -2.57 8.20 -7.39
C ASN A 179 -2.48 6.70 -7.08
N LYS A 180 -1.27 6.14 -7.00
CA LYS A 180 -1.00 4.70 -6.80
C LYS A 180 -1.32 4.22 -5.38
N THR A 181 -0.54 4.67 -4.41
CA THR A 181 -0.58 4.20 -3.01
C THR A 181 -1.69 4.90 -2.23
N GLY A 182 -1.90 6.20 -2.50
CA GLY A 182 -3.03 6.94 -1.97
C GLY A 182 -4.37 6.38 -2.44
N GLY A 183 -4.49 5.94 -3.70
CA GLY A 183 -5.73 5.37 -4.24
C GLY A 183 -6.23 4.17 -3.46
N LEU A 184 -5.35 3.20 -3.17
CA LEU A 184 -5.73 2.02 -2.41
C LEU A 184 -6.19 2.35 -0.97
N LEU A 185 -5.46 3.23 -0.28
CA LEU A 185 -5.85 3.66 1.07
C LEU A 185 -7.18 4.45 1.03
N ARG A 186 -7.33 5.35 0.05
CA ARG A 186 -8.55 6.16 -0.13
C ARG A 186 -9.78 5.32 -0.40
N ILE A 187 -9.70 4.17 -1.07
CA ILE A 187 -10.87 3.29 -1.23
C ILE A 187 -11.47 2.96 0.15
N GLY A 188 -10.65 2.45 1.08
CA GLY A 188 -11.13 2.09 2.41
C GLY A 188 -11.71 3.28 3.16
N ILE A 189 -11.01 4.42 3.13
CA ILE A 189 -11.42 5.64 3.84
C ILE A 189 -12.69 6.25 3.27
N ARG A 190 -12.79 6.40 1.95
CA ARG A 190 -13.95 6.98 1.28
C ARG A 190 -15.19 6.10 1.43
N LEU A 191 -15.04 4.77 1.38
CA LEU A 191 -16.15 3.85 1.66
C LEU A 191 -16.62 3.97 3.11
N MET A 192 -15.69 4.02 4.08
CA MET A 192 -16.06 4.24 5.49
C MET A 192 -16.73 5.59 5.72
N MET A 193 -16.25 6.66 5.08
CA MET A 193 -16.85 7.99 5.15
C MET A 193 -18.26 8.01 4.53
N ALA A 194 -18.47 7.32 3.41
CA ALA A 194 -19.76 7.23 2.76
C ALA A 194 -20.79 6.52 3.66
N CYS A 195 -20.39 5.44 4.33
CA CYS A 195 -21.27 4.69 5.25
C CYS A 195 -21.28 5.24 6.69
N ALA A 196 -20.65 6.38 6.95
CA ALA A 196 -20.48 6.88 8.31
C ALA A 196 -21.81 7.32 8.96
N THR A 197 -22.08 6.82 10.16
CA THR A 197 -23.21 7.24 11.01
C THR A 197 -22.85 8.39 11.94
N THR A 198 -21.57 8.63 12.18
CA THR A 198 -21.05 9.72 13.03
C THR A 198 -19.88 10.43 12.35
N ASN A 199 -19.52 11.64 12.80
CA ASN A 199 -18.48 12.47 12.18
C ASN A 199 -18.73 12.72 10.68
N ARG A 200 -20.01 12.81 10.30
CA ARG A 200 -20.42 13.14 8.93
C ARG A 200 -19.86 14.52 8.57
N GLY A 201 -19.23 14.60 7.39
CA GLY A 201 -18.62 15.83 6.89
C GLY A 201 -17.16 16.06 7.29
N VAL A 202 -16.55 15.18 8.09
CA VAL A 202 -15.10 15.24 8.34
C VAL A 202 -14.35 14.60 7.17
N ASP A 203 -13.41 15.34 6.59
CA ASP A 203 -12.57 14.87 5.48
C ASP A 203 -11.23 14.31 6.00
N TYR A 204 -11.03 13.01 5.81
CA TYR A 204 -9.81 12.28 6.16
C TYR A 204 -8.83 12.08 4.98
N ILE A 205 -9.15 12.62 3.80
CA ILE A 205 -8.40 12.36 2.57
C ILE A 205 -7.01 12.99 2.59
N ALA A 206 -6.87 14.22 3.10
CA ALA A 206 -5.58 14.88 3.22
C ALA A 206 -4.60 14.06 4.08
N LEU A 207 -5.05 13.64 5.27
CA LEU A 207 -4.30 12.76 6.16
C LEU A 207 -3.93 11.44 5.48
N THR A 208 -4.89 10.82 4.78
CA THR A 208 -4.68 9.54 4.07
C THR A 208 -3.63 9.66 2.97
N ASN A 209 -3.65 10.76 2.22
CA ASN A 209 -2.67 11.02 1.16
C ASN A 209 -1.26 11.18 1.73
N MET A 210 -1.10 11.97 2.80
CA MET A 210 0.21 12.14 3.45
C MET A 210 0.77 10.83 4.00
N ILE A 211 -0.07 10.00 4.62
CA ILE A 211 0.32 8.66 5.08
C ILE A 211 0.75 7.79 3.89
N GLY A 212 0.01 7.81 2.79
CA GLY A 212 0.33 7.05 1.57
C GLY A 212 1.67 7.46 0.95
N ILE A 213 1.92 8.77 0.86
CA ILE A 213 3.19 9.33 0.37
C ILE A 213 4.35 8.91 1.26
N THR A 214 4.22 9.11 2.57
CA THR A 214 5.24 8.73 3.57
C THR A 214 5.56 7.25 3.52
N PHE A 215 4.54 6.40 3.38
CA PHE A 215 4.72 4.95 3.28
C PHE A 215 5.53 4.56 2.05
N GLN A 216 5.25 5.17 0.89
CA GLN A 216 5.97 4.85 -0.35
C GLN A 216 7.41 5.35 -0.32
N ILE A 217 7.65 6.60 0.09
CA ILE A 217 9.02 7.15 0.22
C ILE A 217 9.86 6.29 1.17
N ARG A 218 9.24 5.79 2.25
CA ARG A 218 9.92 4.90 3.18
C ARG A 218 10.20 3.51 2.59
N ASP A 219 9.25 2.90 1.87
CA ASP A 219 9.49 1.60 1.19
C ASP A 219 10.64 1.70 0.19
N ASP A 220 10.70 2.82 -0.54
CA ASP A 220 11.77 3.16 -1.49
C ASP A 220 13.13 3.31 -0.79
N LEU A 221 13.19 4.01 0.36
CA LEU A 221 14.42 4.16 1.14
C LEU A 221 14.89 2.80 1.70
N LEU A 222 13.99 2.03 2.30
CA LEU A 222 14.31 0.74 2.91
C LEU A 222 14.76 -0.30 1.88
N ASN A 223 14.24 -0.24 0.64
CA ASN A 223 14.70 -1.08 -0.47
C ASN A 223 16.21 -0.92 -0.73
N LEU A 224 16.74 0.29 -0.55
CA LEU A 224 18.14 0.63 -0.84
C LEU A 224 19.08 0.57 0.37
N GLN A 225 18.56 0.52 1.60
CA GLN A 225 19.35 0.62 2.83
C GLN A 225 19.41 -0.65 3.69
N ASN A 226 18.38 -1.49 3.68
CA ASN A 226 18.14 -2.40 4.79
C ASN A 226 18.41 -3.87 4.45
N SER A 227 19.33 -4.49 5.19
CA SER A 227 19.72 -5.91 5.08
C SER A 227 18.56 -6.89 5.34
N VAL A 228 17.60 -6.53 6.20
CA VAL A 228 16.36 -7.30 6.44
C VAL A 228 15.42 -7.24 5.24
N TYR A 229 15.44 -6.13 4.49
CA TYR A 229 14.72 -6.03 3.22
C TYR A 229 15.36 -6.90 2.13
N GLU A 230 16.68 -7.08 2.16
CA GLU A 230 17.39 -8.00 1.25
C GLU A 230 16.83 -9.42 1.37
N VAL A 231 16.57 -9.88 2.60
CA VAL A 231 15.97 -11.20 2.85
C VAL A 231 14.54 -11.30 2.30
N ASN A 232 13.80 -10.20 2.29
CA ASN A 232 12.37 -10.21 1.96
C ASN A 232 12.03 -9.93 0.49
N LYS A 233 12.79 -9.05 -0.18
CA LYS A 233 12.58 -8.66 -1.59
C LYS A 233 13.79 -9.01 -2.46
N GLY A 234 15.00 -9.02 -1.92
CA GLY A 234 16.26 -9.05 -2.65
C GLY A 234 17.06 -7.75 -2.42
N PHE A 235 18.39 -7.80 -2.60
CA PHE A 235 19.26 -6.63 -2.39
C PHE A 235 19.00 -5.55 -3.45
N ALA A 236 18.51 -4.39 -3.00
CA ALA A 236 18.28 -3.19 -3.82
C ALA A 236 17.53 -3.48 -5.13
N GLU A 237 16.40 -4.18 -5.02
CA GLU A 237 15.59 -4.57 -6.17
C GLU A 237 15.06 -3.40 -6.99
N ASP A 238 14.89 -2.21 -6.40
CA ASP A 238 14.48 -1.02 -7.15
C ASP A 238 15.51 -0.70 -8.26
N LEU A 239 16.81 -0.98 -8.03
CA LEU A 239 17.84 -0.86 -9.06
C LEU A 239 17.75 -1.97 -10.12
N THR A 240 17.45 -3.21 -9.73
CA THR A 240 17.20 -4.32 -10.68
C THR A 240 16.00 -4.00 -11.57
N GLU A 241 14.93 -3.45 -11.00
CA GLU A 241 13.73 -3.09 -11.72
C GLU A 241 13.95 -1.89 -12.66
N GLY A 242 14.93 -1.03 -12.36
CA GLY A 242 15.13 0.25 -13.04
C GLY A 242 14.17 1.34 -12.55
N LYS A 243 13.60 1.15 -11.36
CA LYS A 243 12.57 2.03 -10.79
C LYS A 243 13.17 3.37 -10.38
N PHE A 244 12.51 4.46 -10.76
CA PHE A 244 12.79 5.79 -10.24
C PHE A 244 12.19 5.94 -8.83
N SER A 245 12.87 5.36 -7.83
CA SER A 245 12.50 5.52 -6.43
C SER A 245 12.91 6.89 -5.88
N PHE A 246 12.30 7.35 -4.79
CA PHE A 246 12.52 8.72 -4.29
C PHE A 246 14.00 9.09 -4.11
N PRO A 247 14.86 8.26 -3.46
CA PRO A 247 16.29 8.58 -3.34
C PRO A 247 17.03 8.61 -4.68
N ILE A 248 16.61 7.78 -5.64
CA ILE A 248 17.20 7.72 -6.99
C ILE A 248 16.85 8.99 -7.77
N ILE A 249 15.60 9.44 -7.71
CA ILE A 249 15.13 10.69 -8.33
C ILE A 249 15.94 11.86 -7.81
N HIS A 250 16.00 12.03 -6.48
CA HIS A 250 16.80 13.10 -5.89
C HIS A 250 18.26 13.03 -6.34
N SER A 251 18.87 11.84 -6.34
CA SER A 251 20.26 11.67 -6.76
C SER A 251 20.52 12.14 -8.19
N ILE A 252 19.69 11.69 -9.13
CA ILE A 252 19.80 12.06 -10.56
C ILE A 252 19.58 13.56 -10.77
N ARG A 253 18.64 14.17 -10.03
CA ARG A 253 18.27 15.58 -10.20
C ARG A 253 19.19 16.54 -9.45
N SER A 254 19.86 16.08 -8.41
CA SER A 254 20.81 16.89 -7.63
C SER A 254 22.06 17.26 -8.42
N ASN A 255 22.39 16.51 -9.46
CA ASN A 255 23.51 16.78 -10.35
C ASN A 255 23.25 16.22 -11.77
N PHE A 256 22.73 17.06 -12.66
CA PHE A 256 22.43 16.66 -14.04
C PHE A 256 23.67 16.34 -14.89
N ASP A 257 24.85 16.85 -14.52
CA ASP A 257 26.10 16.58 -15.23
C ASP A 257 26.62 15.16 -14.95
N ASN A 258 26.20 14.56 -13.82
CA ASN A 258 26.57 13.20 -13.45
C ASN A 258 25.47 12.19 -13.82
N ARG A 259 25.75 11.39 -14.86
CA ARG A 259 24.83 10.36 -15.36
C ARG A 259 25.03 8.97 -14.74
N GLN A 260 25.89 8.82 -13.72
CA GLN A 260 26.27 7.51 -13.18
C GLN A 260 25.08 6.72 -12.65
N VAL A 261 24.26 7.33 -11.78
CA VAL A 261 23.09 6.65 -11.19
C VAL A 261 22.07 6.29 -12.26
N LEU A 262 21.79 7.20 -13.20
CA LEU A 262 20.88 6.95 -14.32
C LEU A 262 21.37 5.80 -15.21
N ASN A 263 22.67 5.76 -15.53
CA ASN A 263 23.26 4.70 -16.33
C ASN A 263 23.27 3.36 -15.58
N VAL A 264 23.52 3.34 -14.27
CA VAL A 264 23.39 2.10 -13.48
C VAL A 264 21.95 1.61 -13.49
N LEU A 265 20.98 2.51 -13.32
CA LEU A 265 19.56 2.19 -13.34
C LEU A 265 19.14 1.58 -14.69
N SER A 266 19.64 2.12 -15.80
CA SER A 266 19.34 1.61 -17.14
C SER A 266 19.92 0.23 -17.42
N GLN A 267 21.00 -0.18 -16.72
CA GLN A 267 21.57 -1.53 -16.84
C GLN A 267 20.73 -2.61 -16.15
N ARG A 268 19.79 -2.22 -15.27
CA ARG A 268 18.96 -3.17 -14.49
C ARG A 268 19.81 -4.27 -13.82
N PRO A 269 20.84 -3.90 -13.03
CA PRO A 269 21.84 -4.84 -12.55
C PRO A 269 21.22 -5.91 -11.67
N THR A 270 21.61 -7.16 -11.89
CA THR A 270 21.24 -8.29 -11.02
C THR A 270 22.31 -8.61 -9.98
N THR A 271 23.56 -8.21 -10.23
CA THR A 271 24.70 -8.46 -9.33
C THR A 271 24.93 -7.29 -8.35
N PRO A 272 25.53 -7.55 -7.17
CA PRO A 272 25.72 -6.51 -6.15
C PRO A 272 26.65 -5.37 -6.58
N THR A 273 27.62 -5.59 -7.46
CA THR A 273 28.70 -4.62 -7.74
C THR A 273 28.18 -3.25 -8.17
N LEU A 274 27.31 -3.20 -9.18
CA LEU A 274 26.73 -1.94 -9.67
C LEU A 274 25.74 -1.35 -8.66
N LYS A 275 25.00 -2.21 -7.95
CA LYS A 275 24.04 -1.78 -6.91
C LYS A 275 24.76 -1.07 -5.76
N THR A 276 25.81 -1.68 -5.21
CA THR A 276 26.63 -1.11 -4.14
C THR A 276 27.30 0.19 -4.58
N HIS A 277 27.78 0.27 -5.82
CA HIS A 277 28.34 1.51 -6.35
C HIS A 277 27.33 2.66 -6.37
N ALA A 278 26.14 2.44 -6.94
CA ALA A 278 25.07 3.46 -6.98
C ALA A 278 24.62 3.87 -5.57
N ILE A 279 24.43 2.90 -4.67
CA ILE A 279 24.06 3.17 -3.26
C ILE A 279 25.12 4.01 -2.56
N SER A 280 26.40 3.66 -2.72
CA SER A 280 27.51 4.41 -2.14
C SER A 280 27.52 5.86 -2.63
N TYR A 281 27.34 6.07 -3.94
CA TYR A 281 27.24 7.39 -4.55
C TYR A 281 26.05 8.19 -4.01
N MET A 282 24.87 7.58 -3.91
CA MET A 282 23.68 8.19 -3.33
C MET A 282 23.88 8.62 -1.87
N LYS A 283 24.60 7.79 -1.10
CA LYS A 283 24.88 8.05 0.32
C LYS A 283 25.92 9.15 0.54
N THR A 284 27.01 9.14 -0.23
CA THR A 284 28.21 9.95 0.05
C THR A 284 28.30 11.23 -0.76
N HIS A 285 27.87 11.23 -2.02
CA HIS A 285 28.06 12.37 -2.94
C HIS A 285 26.83 13.24 -3.05
N THR A 286 25.66 12.63 -3.33
CA THR A 286 24.40 13.37 -3.48
C THR A 286 23.63 13.52 -2.18
N ARG A 287 24.04 12.82 -1.12
CA ARG A 287 23.37 12.79 0.20
C ARG A 287 21.87 12.52 0.10
N SER A 288 21.46 11.72 -0.88
CA SER A 288 20.06 11.47 -1.19
C SER A 288 19.31 10.74 -0.07
N PHE A 289 20.02 9.93 0.71
CA PHE A 289 19.46 9.26 1.87
C PHE A 289 19.20 10.22 3.04
N GLU A 290 20.10 11.17 3.27
CA GLU A 290 19.90 12.22 4.27
C GLU A 290 18.73 13.12 3.86
N TYR A 291 18.69 13.53 2.58
CA TYR A 291 17.59 14.29 2.02
C TYR A 291 16.24 13.58 2.20
N THR A 292 16.17 12.29 1.83
CA THR A 292 14.95 11.47 1.96
C THR A 292 14.47 11.40 3.41
N ASN A 293 15.38 11.25 4.38
CA ASN A 293 15.02 11.26 5.80
C ASN A 293 14.45 12.60 6.26
N ARG A 294 15.01 13.74 5.79
CA ARG A 294 14.46 15.07 6.09
C ARG A 294 13.04 15.25 5.53
N VAL A 295 12.80 14.77 4.31
CA VAL A 295 11.45 14.80 3.70
C VAL A 295 10.48 13.95 4.51
N LEU A 296 10.88 12.76 4.96
CA LEU A 296 10.06 11.92 5.84
C LEU A 296 9.77 12.59 7.19
N ASP A 297 10.74 13.31 7.75
CA ASP A 297 10.55 14.08 9.00
C ASP A 297 9.54 15.23 8.82
N GLN A 298 9.59 15.92 7.68
CA GLN A 298 8.63 16.96 7.36
C GLN A 298 7.21 16.38 7.24
N PHE A 299 7.02 15.30 6.48
CA PHE A 299 5.72 14.64 6.37
C PHE A 299 5.22 14.10 7.72
N GLN A 300 6.10 13.62 8.59
CA GLN A 300 5.75 13.21 9.95
C GLN A 300 5.11 14.38 10.73
N SER A 301 5.74 15.56 10.69
CA SER A 301 5.21 16.76 11.35
C SER A 301 3.87 17.20 10.76
N GLU A 302 3.72 17.18 9.44
CA GLU A 302 2.46 17.52 8.76
C GLU A 302 1.33 16.53 9.11
N ILE A 303 1.63 15.23 9.17
CA ILE A 303 0.67 14.20 9.58
C ILE A 303 0.21 14.41 11.03
N ILE A 304 1.12 14.75 11.94
CA ILE A 304 0.78 15.02 13.35
C ILE A 304 -0.10 16.27 13.46
N GLY A 305 0.25 17.35 12.75
CA GLY A 305 -0.57 18.57 12.74
C GLY A 305 -1.97 18.33 12.19
N GLU A 306 -2.09 17.56 11.11
CA GLU A 306 -3.40 17.20 10.54
C GLU A 306 -4.20 16.28 11.47
N LEU A 307 -3.53 15.35 12.16
CA LEU A 307 -4.16 14.52 13.19
C LEU A 307 -4.77 15.36 14.32
N GLU A 308 -4.03 16.36 14.81
CA GLU A 308 -4.50 17.28 15.84
C GLU A 308 -5.67 18.13 15.34
N ARG A 309 -5.59 18.65 14.10
CA ARG A 309 -6.67 19.39 13.45
C ARG A 309 -7.97 18.58 13.36
N LEU A 310 -7.86 17.26 13.14
CA LEU A 310 -8.98 16.33 13.05
C LEU A 310 -9.53 15.86 14.42
N GLY A 311 -9.09 16.49 15.52
CA GLY A 311 -9.56 16.18 16.87
C GLY A 311 -8.70 15.15 17.63
N GLY A 312 -7.55 14.77 17.06
CA GLY A 312 -6.58 13.87 17.66
C GLY A 312 -6.97 12.40 17.61
N ASN A 313 -5.96 11.52 17.52
CA ASN A 313 -6.15 10.10 17.76
C ASN A 313 -4.87 9.44 18.29
N GLU A 314 -4.87 9.04 19.56
CA GLU A 314 -3.67 8.50 20.21
C GLU A 314 -3.21 7.18 19.58
N SER A 315 -4.14 6.36 19.10
CA SER A 315 -3.79 5.08 18.46
C SER A 315 -3.13 5.28 17.10
N LEU A 316 -3.66 6.18 16.25
CA LEU A 316 -3.00 6.50 14.98
C LEU A 316 -1.70 7.26 15.21
N ARG A 317 -1.63 8.13 16.21
CA ARG A 317 -0.38 8.80 16.57
C ARG A 317 0.72 7.81 16.93
N LYS A 318 0.44 6.87 17.85
CA LYS A 318 1.38 5.78 18.20
C LYS A 318 1.80 4.98 16.98
N LEU A 319 0.88 4.75 16.05
CA LEU A 319 1.14 4.02 14.82
C LEU A 319 2.10 4.78 13.90
N VAL A 320 1.83 6.06 13.66
CA VAL A 320 2.66 6.96 12.86
C VAL A 320 4.05 7.09 13.49
N ASP A 321 4.14 7.21 14.81
CA ASP A 321 5.40 7.27 15.55
C ASP A 321 6.21 5.96 15.44
N GLN A 322 5.57 4.80 15.62
CA GLN A 322 6.20 3.49 15.44
C GLN A 322 6.75 3.32 14.02
N PHE A 323 5.93 3.71 13.05
CA PHE A 323 6.32 3.68 11.64
C PHE A 323 7.55 4.55 11.38
N HIS A 324 7.61 5.73 11.99
CA HIS A 324 8.76 6.64 11.88
C HIS A 324 10.03 6.10 12.50
N ALA A 325 9.92 5.52 13.70
CA ALA A 325 11.05 4.94 14.40
C ALA A 325 11.69 3.77 13.61
N MET A 326 10.89 2.95 12.92
CA MET A 326 11.40 1.83 12.11
C MET A 326 12.33 2.26 10.96
N ALA A 327 12.17 3.47 10.42
CA ALA A 327 13.01 3.98 9.33
C ALA A 327 14.39 4.46 9.80
N ARG A 328 14.55 4.65 11.11
CA ARG A 328 15.78 5.18 11.71
C ARG A 328 16.64 4.11 12.37
N LEU A 329 16.24 2.84 12.33
CA LEU A 329 17.06 1.76 12.87
C LEU A 329 18.39 1.74 12.10
N PRO A 330 19.52 2.03 12.77
CA PRO A 330 20.81 1.80 12.16
C PRO A 330 21.01 0.29 11.99
N ASN A 331 21.77 -0.06 10.96
CA ASN A 331 22.22 -1.44 10.70
C ASN A 331 22.81 -2.09 11.94
#